data_AF-A0A945ET93-F1
#
_entry.id   AF-A0A945ET93-F1
#
_cell.length_a   1.000
_cell.length_b   1.000
_cell.length_c   1.000
_cell.angle_alpha   90.00
_cell.angle_beta   90.00
_cell.angle_gamma   90.00
#
_symmetry.space_group_name_H-M   'P 1'
#
loop_
_entity.id
_entity.type
_entity.pdbx_description
1 polymer ?
#
loop_
_entity_poly.entity_id
_entity_poly.type
_entity_poly.pdbx_seq_one_letter_code
_entity_poly.pdbx_strand_id
1 'polypeptide(L)'
;MWFLGQKRWSPYFVGMCIGILYCFSYYFMGRLLGTTMSFMHVIALIEHYLTPYHAEHSLFFKTFIHNHPYIDWQFALVIALFFGSLVSSLISNSRTRELVPSIWKENFGPSRIKRYIGAFIGGILIVFGARIAGGCTSGFAIAYGLQLAVTGWLFIFSLFITGVIVASILYSKSR
;
A
#
# COMPACT_ATOMS: atom_id res chain seq x y z
N MET A 1 -17.37 -21.29 -17.35
CA MET A 1 -16.33 -20.23 -17.39
C MET A 1 -16.38 -19.48 -16.07
N TRP A 2 -15.37 -19.71 -15.24
CA TRP A 2 -15.37 -19.45 -13.80
C TRP A 2 -15.31 -17.93 -13.53
N PHE A 3 -16.24 -17.40 -12.75
CA PHE A 3 -16.30 -15.98 -12.32
C PHE A 3 -14.96 -15.46 -11.78
N LEU A 4 -14.18 -16.35 -11.15
CA LEU A 4 -12.87 -16.06 -10.57
C LEU A 4 -11.73 -15.93 -11.61
N GLY A 5 -11.93 -16.35 -12.86
CA GLY A 5 -10.96 -16.21 -13.96
C GLY A 5 -11.02 -14.88 -14.70
N GLN A 6 -11.97 -14.01 -14.37
CA GLN A 6 -12.14 -12.72 -15.03
C GLN A 6 -11.04 -11.73 -14.61
N LYS A 7 -10.44 -11.02 -15.59
CA LYS A 7 -9.39 -10.00 -15.33
C LYS A 7 -9.89 -8.78 -14.57
N ARG A 8 -11.20 -8.49 -14.64
CA ARG A 8 -11.84 -7.36 -14.00
C ARG A 8 -13.18 -7.81 -13.42
N TRP A 9 -13.40 -7.49 -12.15
CA TRP A 9 -14.69 -7.71 -11.50
C TRP A 9 -15.46 -6.39 -11.39
N SER A 10 -16.77 -6.49 -11.18
CA SER A 10 -17.60 -5.30 -10.92
C SER A 10 -17.07 -4.54 -9.70
N PRO A 11 -16.88 -3.20 -9.78
CA PRO A 11 -16.35 -2.41 -8.68
C PRO A 11 -17.24 -2.47 -7.44
N TYR A 12 -18.56 -2.57 -7.62
CA TYR A 12 -19.51 -2.71 -6.51
C TYR A 12 -19.33 -4.03 -5.77
N PHE A 13 -19.09 -5.12 -6.50
CA PHE A 13 -18.89 -6.45 -5.91
C PHE A 13 -17.57 -6.49 -5.13
N VAL A 14 -16.48 -5.97 -5.71
CA VAL A 14 -15.19 -5.86 -5.03
C VAL A 14 -15.29 -4.97 -3.79
N GLY A 15 -15.99 -3.85 -3.89
CA GLY A 15 -16.24 -2.95 -2.76
C GLY A 15 -16.99 -3.65 -1.61
N MET A 16 -18.04 -4.42 -1.93
CA MET A 16 -18.77 -5.21 -0.94
C MET A 16 -17.86 -6.25 -0.26
N CYS A 17 -17.05 -6.99 -1.02
CA CYS A 17 -16.10 -7.95 -0.45
C CYS A 17 -15.05 -7.29 0.46
N ILE A 18 -14.53 -6.12 0.07
CA ILE A 18 -13.57 -5.36 0.91
C ILE A 18 -14.26 -4.87 2.19
N GLY A 19 -15.50 -4.38 2.10
CA GLY A 19 -16.27 -3.95 3.26
C GLY A 19 -16.53 -5.09 4.24
N ILE A 20 -16.93 -6.27 3.73
CA ILE A 20 -17.09 -7.48 4.56
C ILE A 20 -15.77 -7.86 5.21
N LEU A 21 -14.68 -7.93 4.44
CA LEU A 21 -13.34 -8.22 4.98
C LEU A 21 -12.96 -7.23 6.09
N TYR A 22 -13.36 -5.97 5.95
CA TYR A 22 -13.14 -4.93 6.95
C TYR A 22 -13.89 -5.20 8.26
N CYS A 23 -15.18 -5.53 8.16
CA CYS A 23 -16.00 -5.90 9.31
C CYS A 23 -15.43 -7.13 10.02
N PHE A 24 -15.00 -8.15 9.26
CA PHE A 24 -14.35 -9.34 9.81
C PHE A 24 -13.03 -9.00 10.51
N SER A 25 -12.16 -8.21 9.88
CA SER A 25 -10.88 -7.80 10.48
C SER A 25 -11.10 -7.02 11.79
N TYR A 26 -12.08 -6.10 11.80
CA TYR A 26 -12.39 -5.34 12.99
C TYR A 26 -13.00 -6.21 14.10
N TYR A 27 -13.92 -7.11 13.76
CA TYR A 27 -14.57 -8.01 14.72
C TYR A 27 -13.60 -9.01 15.36
N PHE A 28 -12.75 -9.67 14.56
CA PHE A 28 -11.85 -10.71 15.07
C PHE A 28 -10.56 -10.18 15.67
N MET A 29 -10.00 -9.09 15.13
CA MET A 29 -8.68 -8.60 15.55
C MET A 29 -8.72 -7.24 16.25
N GLY A 30 -9.87 -6.56 16.29
CA GLY A 30 -9.97 -5.21 16.87
C GLY A 30 -9.12 -4.17 16.14
N ARG A 31 -8.63 -4.48 14.93
CA ARG A 31 -7.69 -3.62 14.17
C ARG A 31 -8.18 -3.38 12.74
N LEU A 32 -7.93 -2.16 12.31
CA LEU A 32 -8.16 -1.65 10.96
C LEU A 32 -7.11 -2.24 9.99
N LEU A 33 -7.49 -2.43 8.72
CA LEU A 33 -6.58 -2.92 7.69
C LEU A 33 -5.44 -1.92 7.45
N GLY A 34 -4.19 -2.35 7.62
CA GLY A 34 -3.02 -1.51 7.38
C GLY A 34 -1.80 -2.36 7.02
N THR A 35 -1.04 -1.93 6.02
CA THR A 35 0.15 -2.66 5.54
C THR A 35 1.46 -2.01 6.00
N THR A 36 1.50 -0.69 6.11
CA THR A 36 2.76 0.04 6.38
C THR A 36 3.32 -0.21 7.78
N MET A 37 2.46 -0.48 8.76
CA MET A 37 2.88 -0.74 10.14
C MET A 37 3.66 -2.05 10.25
N SER A 38 3.29 -3.09 9.49
CA SER A 38 4.03 -4.35 9.40
C SER A 38 5.48 -4.13 8.98
N PHE A 39 5.72 -3.28 7.98
CA PHE A 39 7.08 -2.96 7.54
C PHE A 39 7.88 -2.22 8.62
N MET A 40 7.23 -1.31 9.35
CA MET A 40 7.89 -0.57 10.43
C MET A 40 8.27 -1.47 11.60
N HIS A 41 7.45 -2.45 11.97
CA HIS A 41 7.81 -3.43 12.99
C HIS A 41 9.03 -4.27 12.59
N VAL A 42 9.13 -4.68 11.31
CA VAL A 42 10.32 -5.40 10.81
C VAL A 42 11.56 -4.52 10.86
N ILE A 43 11.45 -3.26 10.42
CA ILE A 43 12.58 -2.32 10.46
C ILE A 43 13.01 -2.05 11.91
N ALA A 44 12.06 -1.83 12.82
CA ALA A 44 12.33 -1.64 14.24
C ALA A 44 13.03 -2.86 14.87
N LEU A 45 12.65 -4.08 14.47
CA LEU A 45 13.30 -5.31 14.92
C LEU A 45 14.73 -5.44 14.38
N ILE A 46 14.94 -5.15 13.10
CA ILE A 46 16.26 -5.15 12.48
C ILE A 46 17.17 -4.12 13.15
N GLU A 47 16.64 -2.92 13.40
CA GLU A 47 17.40 -1.84 14.02
C GLU A 47 17.73 -2.12 15.48
N HIS A 48 16.82 -2.75 16.23
CA HIS A 48 17.10 -3.24 17.57
C HIS A 48 18.22 -4.29 17.58
N TYR A 49 18.26 -5.19 16.59
CA TYR A 49 19.31 -6.20 16.48
C TYR A 49 20.68 -5.62 16.09
N LEU A 50 20.71 -4.61 15.22
CA LEU A 50 21.96 -4.00 14.75
C LEU A 50 22.51 -2.93 15.70
N THR A 51 21.65 -2.10 16.29
CA THR A 51 22.02 -0.92 17.09
C THR A 51 21.00 -0.67 18.21
N PRO A 52 21.04 -1.45 19.30
CA PRO A 52 20.07 -1.35 20.39
C PRO A 52 20.07 0.04 21.06
N TYR A 53 21.23 0.70 21.13
CA TYR A 53 21.36 2.06 21.68
C TYR A 53 20.55 3.12 20.92
N HIS A 54 20.48 3.02 19.58
CA HIS A 54 19.71 3.97 18.75
C HIS A 54 18.20 3.68 18.80
N ALA A 55 17.84 2.39 18.88
CA ALA A 55 16.46 1.93 18.97
C ALA A 55 15.77 2.34 20.28
N GLU A 56 16.50 2.39 21.41
CA GLU A 56 15.94 2.74 22.72
C GLU A 56 15.88 4.26 22.98
N HIS A 57 16.79 5.04 22.38
CA HIS A 57 16.84 6.50 22.55
C HIS A 57 15.99 7.28 21.54
N SER A 58 15.61 6.67 20.42
CA SER A 58 14.72 7.31 19.45
C SER A 58 13.26 7.09 19.81
N LEU A 59 12.51 8.19 19.92
CA LEU A 59 11.10 8.18 20.28
C LEU A 59 10.25 7.39 19.26
N PHE A 60 10.71 7.35 18.00
CA PHE A 60 10.07 6.63 16.90
C PHE A 60 10.13 5.10 17.10
N PHE A 61 11.30 4.50 17.29
CA PHE A 61 11.44 3.04 17.37
C PHE A 61 10.87 2.48 18.68
N LYS A 62 10.94 3.24 19.77
CA LYS A 62 10.35 2.84 21.05
C LYS A 62 8.85 2.56 20.98
N THR A 63 8.09 3.33 20.20
CA THR A 63 6.65 3.13 19.99
C THR A 63 6.34 1.81 19.28
N PHE A 64 7.23 1.34 18.40
CA PHE A 64 7.05 0.10 17.63
C PHE A 64 7.61 -1.15 18.33
N ILE A 65 8.59 -0.99 19.22
CA ILE A 65 9.22 -2.11 19.96
C ILE A 65 8.41 -2.49 21.20
N HIS A 66 7.87 -1.50 21.92
CA HIS A 66 7.31 -1.75 23.25
C HIS A 66 5.83 -2.18 23.25
N ASN A 67 5.08 -1.95 22.18
CA ASN A 67 3.62 -2.03 22.24
C ASN A 67 3.00 -3.37 21.82
N HIS A 68 3.58 -4.22 20.95
CA HIS A 68 2.89 -5.44 20.50
C HIS A 68 3.83 -6.53 19.95
N PRO A 69 3.40 -7.82 19.94
CA PRO A 69 4.22 -8.94 19.47
C PRO A 69 4.80 -8.71 18.08
N TYR A 70 6.06 -9.11 17.90
CA TYR A 70 6.87 -8.90 16.69
C TYR A 70 6.22 -9.39 15.37
N ILE A 71 5.26 -10.30 15.48
CA ILE A 71 4.40 -10.76 14.38
C ILE A 71 2.98 -10.29 14.66
N ASP A 72 2.67 -9.08 14.23
CA ASP A 72 1.30 -8.55 14.28
C ASP A 72 0.44 -9.25 13.21
N TRP A 73 -0.88 -9.30 13.42
CA TRP A 73 -1.84 -9.82 12.43
C TRP A 73 -1.68 -9.14 11.06
N GLN A 74 -1.31 -7.86 11.06
CA GLN A 74 -1.04 -7.09 9.85
C GLN A 74 0.13 -7.68 9.04
N PHE A 75 1.09 -8.37 9.67
CA PHE A 75 2.16 -9.07 8.97
C PHE A 75 1.64 -10.31 8.25
N ALA A 76 0.78 -11.10 8.91
CA ALA A 76 0.08 -12.22 8.28
C ALA A 76 -0.79 -11.75 7.09
N LEU A 77 -1.43 -10.58 7.22
CA LEU A 77 -2.19 -9.96 6.14
C LEU A 77 -1.32 -9.58 4.94
N VAL A 78 -0.12 -9.01 5.15
CA VAL A 78 0.81 -8.70 4.05
C VAL A 78 1.24 -9.97 3.31
N ILE A 79 1.51 -11.05 4.04
CA ILE A 79 1.82 -12.36 3.46
C ILE A 79 0.63 -12.90 2.68
N ALA A 80 -0.58 -12.86 3.25
CA ALA A 80 -1.80 -13.30 2.59
C ALA A 80 -2.11 -12.49 1.32
N LEU A 81 -1.85 -11.17 1.32
CA LEU A 81 -1.98 -10.34 0.12
C LEU A 81 -1.00 -10.75 -0.98
N PHE A 82 0.25 -11.05 -0.63
CA PHE A 82 1.25 -11.53 -1.58
C PHE A 82 0.79 -12.84 -2.24
N PHE A 83 0.50 -13.87 -1.44
CA PHE A 83 0.05 -15.16 -1.96
C PHE A 83 -1.32 -15.09 -2.65
N GLY A 84 -2.26 -14.30 -2.12
CA GLY A 84 -3.58 -14.09 -2.72
C GLY A 84 -3.49 -13.41 -4.08
N SER A 85 -2.64 -12.39 -4.23
CA SER A 85 -2.39 -11.74 -5.52
C SER A 85 -1.73 -12.69 -6.53
N LEU A 86 -0.82 -13.55 -6.06
CA LEU A 86 -0.16 -14.55 -6.89
C LEU A 86 -1.15 -15.60 -7.41
N VAL A 87 -1.96 -16.18 -6.52
CA VAL A 87 -3.01 -17.15 -6.88
C VAL A 87 -4.03 -16.50 -7.84
N SER A 88 -4.47 -15.28 -7.56
CA SER A 88 -5.37 -14.53 -8.44
C SER A 88 -4.77 -14.27 -9.83
N SER A 89 -3.48 -13.92 -9.90
CA SER A 89 -2.77 -13.73 -11.18
C SER A 89 -2.62 -15.03 -11.97
N LEU A 90 -2.48 -16.17 -11.29
CA LEU A 90 -2.39 -17.49 -11.94
C LEU A 90 -3.76 -17.93 -12.49
N ILE A 91 -4.83 -17.76 -11.71
CA ILE A 91 -6.19 -18.14 -12.12
C ILE A 91 -6.71 -17.26 -13.27
N SER A 92 -6.46 -15.96 -13.22
CA SER A 92 -6.92 -15.00 -14.24
C SER A 92 -5.99 -14.88 -15.45
N ASN A 93 -4.84 -15.56 -15.43
CA ASN A 93 -3.77 -15.47 -16.42
C ASN A 93 -3.42 -14.01 -16.81
N SER A 94 -3.46 -13.10 -15.83
CA SER A 94 -3.29 -11.65 -16.02
C SER A 94 -1.84 -11.19 -15.94
N ARG A 95 -0.87 -12.10 -16.09
CA ARG A 95 0.55 -11.81 -15.85
C ARG A 95 1.12 -10.93 -16.96
N THR A 96 1.20 -9.63 -16.72
CA THR A 96 1.86 -8.67 -17.63
C THR A 96 3.37 -8.72 -17.43
N ARG A 97 4.13 -9.19 -18.42
CA ARG A 97 5.61 -9.18 -18.43
C ARG A 97 6.19 -7.88 -19.02
N GLU A 98 5.51 -6.75 -18.83
CA GLU A 98 5.99 -5.46 -19.29
C GLU A 98 7.00 -4.88 -18.31
N LEU A 99 8.29 -4.94 -18.67
CA LEU A 99 9.37 -4.35 -17.87
C LEU A 99 9.35 -2.81 -17.89
N VAL A 100 8.82 -2.23 -18.97
CA VAL A 100 8.60 -0.79 -19.12
C VAL A 100 7.21 -0.61 -19.73
N PRO A 101 6.24 -0.02 -18.99
CA PRO A 101 4.91 0.24 -19.52
C PRO A 101 4.96 1.15 -20.75
N SER A 102 4.04 0.97 -21.70
CA SER A 102 3.94 1.79 -22.92
C SER A 102 3.89 3.29 -22.62
N ILE A 103 3.07 3.70 -21.65
CA ILE A 103 2.92 5.09 -21.19
C ILE A 103 4.26 5.66 -20.69
N TRP A 104 5.07 4.87 -19.98
CA TRP A 104 6.40 5.31 -19.55
C TRP A 104 7.35 5.44 -20.74
N LYS A 105 7.30 4.49 -21.66
CA LYS A 105 8.15 4.47 -22.86
C LYS A 105 7.92 5.70 -23.73
N GLU A 106 6.67 6.15 -23.87
CA GLU A 106 6.30 7.33 -24.65
C GLU A 106 6.80 8.64 -24.02
N ASN A 107 6.81 8.74 -22.69
CA ASN A 107 7.22 9.98 -22.01
C ASN A 107 8.72 10.05 -21.71
N PHE A 108 9.32 8.95 -21.26
CA PHE A 108 10.67 8.89 -20.70
C PHE A 108 11.63 7.98 -21.47
N GLY A 109 11.14 7.31 -22.52
CA GLY A 109 11.89 6.38 -23.36
C GLY A 109 11.93 4.94 -22.83
N PRO A 110 12.52 4.00 -23.61
CA PRO A 110 12.50 2.56 -23.32
C PRO A 110 13.49 2.11 -22.23
N SER A 111 14.22 3.03 -21.58
CA SER A 111 15.28 2.66 -20.63
C SER A 111 14.71 2.05 -19.35
N ARG A 112 15.08 0.78 -19.10
CA ARG A 112 14.73 0.04 -17.87
C ARG A 112 15.30 0.71 -16.62
N ILE A 113 16.54 1.19 -16.70
CA ILE A 113 17.22 1.84 -15.56
C ILE A 113 16.46 3.10 -15.15
N LYS A 114 16.08 3.96 -16.11
CA LYS A 114 15.29 5.16 -15.83
C LYS A 114 13.95 4.82 -15.17
N ARG A 115 13.28 3.75 -15.61
CA ARG A 115 12.02 3.28 -15.01
C ARG A 115 12.21 2.84 -13.57
N TYR A 116 13.23 2.03 -13.28
CA TYR A 116 13.47 1.54 -11.93
C TYR A 116 13.89 2.65 -10.97
N ILE A 117 14.74 3.59 -11.42
CA ILE A 117 15.09 4.78 -10.63
C ILE A 117 13.83 5.60 -10.33
N GLY A 118 12.99 5.87 -11.32
CA GLY A 118 11.74 6.60 -11.13
C GLY A 118 10.78 5.88 -10.17
N ALA A 119 10.65 4.55 -10.28
CA ALA A 119 9.84 3.75 -9.37
C ALA A 119 10.39 3.75 -7.94
N PHE A 120 11.71 3.72 -7.77
CA PHE A 120 12.37 3.78 -6.46
C PHE A 120 12.17 5.14 -5.79
N ILE A 121 12.41 6.24 -6.50
CA ILE A 121 12.16 7.61 -6.00
C ILE A 121 10.68 7.79 -5.66
N GLY A 122 9.78 7.31 -6.52
CA GLY A 122 8.34 7.32 -6.26
C GLY A 122 7.97 6.54 -4.99
N GLY A 123 8.59 5.38 -4.78
CA GLY A 123 8.43 4.58 -3.57
C GLY A 123 8.86 5.32 -2.30
N ILE A 124 10.01 5.99 -2.33
CA ILE A 124 10.48 6.83 -1.21
C ILE A 124 9.47 7.92 -0.89
N LEU A 125 8.98 8.64 -1.90
CA LEU A 125 8.00 9.71 -1.72
C LEU A 125 6.68 9.19 -1.14
N ILE A 126 6.20 8.02 -1.60
CA ILE A 126 4.98 7.39 -1.07
C ILE A 126 5.16 7.01 0.41
N VAL A 127 6.28 6.38 0.76
CA VAL A 127 6.54 5.97 2.15
C VAL A 127 6.67 7.20 3.04
N PHE A 128 7.42 8.21 2.61
CA PHE A 128 7.59 9.46 3.33
C PHE A 128 6.24 10.16 3.56
N GLY A 129 5.44 10.31 2.49
CA GLY A 129 4.09 10.89 2.58
C GLY A 129 3.16 10.09 3.48
N ALA A 130 3.19 8.76 3.41
CA ALA A 130 2.41 7.87 4.26
C ALA A 130 2.83 7.89 5.74
N ARG A 131 4.01 8.41 6.07
CA ARG A 131 4.42 8.67 7.47
C ARG A 131 3.95 10.03 7.94
N ILE A 132 4.07 11.08 7.11
CA ILE A 132 3.53 12.41 7.44
C ILE A 132 2.02 12.36 7.64
N ALA A 133 1.30 11.64 6.77
CA ALA A 133 -0.16 11.49 6.86
C ALA A 133 -0.62 10.57 8.01
N GLY A 134 0.30 9.85 8.67
CA GLY A 134 -0.04 8.90 9.73
C GLY A 134 -0.61 7.56 9.24
N GLY A 135 -0.64 7.31 7.93
CA GLY A 135 -1.11 6.03 7.38
C GLY A 135 -0.99 5.92 5.86
N CYS A 136 -1.20 4.71 5.35
CA CYS A 136 -1.30 4.44 3.91
C CYS A 136 -2.75 4.57 3.41
N THR A 137 -2.96 4.44 2.10
CA THR A 137 -4.30 4.51 1.50
C THR A 137 -5.28 3.49 2.10
N SER A 138 -4.86 2.25 2.37
CA SER A 138 -5.75 1.26 2.99
C SER A 138 -6.07 1.56 4.45
N GLY A 139 -5.07 2.01 5.23
CA GLY A 139 -5.21 2.25 6.66
C GLY A 139 -5.73 3.64 7.04
N PHE A 140 -5.54 4.64 6.19
CA PHE A 140 -5.99 6.00 6.43
C PHE A 140 -7.23 6.32 5.58
N ALA A 141 -7.18 6.08 4.26
CA ALA A 141 -8.28 6.45 3.38
C ALA A 141 -9.52 5.55 3.60
N ILE A 142 -9.35 4.23 3.51
CA ILE A 142 -10.49 3.28 3.61
C ILE A 142 -11.00 3.22 5.05
N ALA A 143 -10.10 3.10 6.02
CA ALA A 143 -10.46 2.98 7.44
C ALA A 143 -11.24 4.18 7.98
N TYR A 144 -10.69 5.38 7.83
CA TYR A 144 -11.31 6.60 8.31
C TYR A 144 -12.50 6.99 7.45
N GLY A 145 -12.49 6.65 6.15
CA GLY A 145 -13.65 6.78 5.27
C GLY A 145 -14.84 5.95 5.74
N LEU A 146 -14.62 4.69 6.15
CA LEU A 146 -15.67 3.82 6.72
C LEU A 146 -16.22 4.34 8.05
N GLN A 147 -15.37 4.98 8.85
CA GLN A 147 -15.77 5.64 10.11
C GLN A 147 -16.42 7.02 9.89
N LEU A 148 -16.57 7.46 8.63
CA LEU A 148 -17.05 8.79 8.26
C LEU A 148 -16.23 9.93 8.88
N ALA A 149 -14.97 9.67 9.22
CA ALA A 149 -14.09 10.67 9.77
C ALA A 149 -13.69 11.67 8.68
N VAL A 150 -13.86 12.96 8.98
CA VAL A 150 -13.58 14.08 8.05
C VAL A 150 -12.14 14.03 7.55
N THR A 151 -11.19 13.61 8.39
CA THR A 151 -9.77 13.48 8.04
C THR A 151 -9.52 12.45 6.93
N GLY A 152 -10.26 11.33 6.92
CA GLY A 152 -10.16 10.31 5.87
C GLY A 152 -10.63 10.85 4.52
N TRP A 153 -11.75 11.57 4.52
CA TRP A 153 -12.30 12.20 3.32
C TRP A 153 -11.36 13.27 2.75
N LEU A 154 -10.84 14.16 3.61
CA LEU A 154 -9.86 15.17 3.20
C LEU A 154 -8.60 14.54 2.59
N PHE A 155 -8.13 13.42 3.17
CA PHE A 155 -7.00 12.68 2.62
C PHE A 155 -7.32 12.09 1.25
N ILE A 156 -8.48 11.46 1.07
CA ILE A 156 -8.91 10.92 -0.23
C ILE A 156 -8.93 12.03 -1.28
N PHE A 157 -9.61 13.14 -1.02
CA PHE A 157 -9.70 14.24 -1.98
C PHE A 157 -8.32 14.83 -2.32
N SER A 158 -7.49 15.08 -1.32
CA SER A 158 -6.13 15.60 -1.53
C SER A 158 -5.27 14.65 -2.34
N LEU A 159 -5.36 13.34 -2.08
CA LEU A 159 -4.62 12.30 -2.79
C LEU A 159 -5.05 12.22 -4.26
N PHE A 160 -6.36 12.24 -4.55
CA PHE A 160 -6.86 12.21 -5.92
C PHE A 160 -6.55 13.49 -6.69
N ILE A 161 -6.77 14.67 -6.12
CA ILE A 161 -6.49 15.96 -6.77
C ILE A 161 -5.00 16.06 -7.10
N THR A 162 -4.14 15.82 -6.11
CA THR A 162 -2.69 15.88 -6.31
C THR A 162 -2.22 14.81 -7.29
N GLY A 163 -2.76 13.59 -7.20
CA GLY A 163 -2.43 12.49 -8.11
C GLY A 163 -2.76 12.82 -9.56
N VAL A 164 -3.94 13.40 -9.83
CA VAL A 164 -4.35 13.83 -11.17
C VAL A 164 -3.46 14.95 -11.70
N ILE A 165 -3.13 15.94 -10.87
CA ILE A 165 -2.25 17.06 -11.25
C ILE A 165 -0.85 16.54 -11.60
N VAL A 166 -0.24 15.76 -10.70
CA VAL A 166 1.11 15.22 -10.88
C VAL A 166 1.15 14.29 -12.10
N ALA A 167 0.15 13.43 -12.28
CA ALA A 167 0.07 12.55 -13.46
C ALA A 167 -0.05 13.36 -14.76
N SER A 168 -0.83 14.44 -14.75
CA SER A 168 -1.01 15.32 -15.92
C SER A 168 0.28 16.05 -16.28
N ILE A 169 1.06 16.48 -15.28
CA ILE A 169 2.36 17.14 -15.51
C ILE A 169 3.40 16.13 -16.00
N LEU A 170 3.48 14.97 -15.36
CA LEU A 170 4.53 13.98 -15.60
C LEU A 170 4.34 13.21 -16.92
N TYR A 171 3.10 12.93 -17.30
CA TYR A 171 2.77 12.13 -18.49
C TYR A 171 2.14 12.95 -19.63
N SER A 172 2.43 14.25 -19.71
CA SER A 172 1.82 15.15 -20.68
C SER A 172 2.10 14.81 -22.15
N LYS A 173 3.18 14.05 -22.46
CA LYS A 173 3.55 13.70 -23.84
C LYS A 173 2.80 12.48 -24.42
N SER A 174 2.18 11.66 -23.58
CA SER A 174 1.41 10.46 -23.98
C SER A 174 -0.09 10.73 -24.06
N ARG A 175 -0.49 11.99 -23.91
CA ARG A 175 -1.88 12.43 -23.97
C ARG A 175 -2.37 12.63 -25.40
#